data_AF-A0A0M8YAP5-F1
#
_entry.id   AF-A0A0M8YAP5-F1
#
_cell.length_a   1.000
_cell.length_b   1.000
_cell.length_c   1.000
_cell.angle_alpha   90.00
_cell.angle_beta   90.00
_cell.angle_gamma   90.00
#
_symmetry.space_group_name_H-M   'P 1'
#
loop_
_entity.id
_entity.type
_entity.pdbx_description
1 polymer ?
#
loop_
_entity_poly.entity_id
_entity_poly.type
_entity_poly.pdbx_seq_one_letter_code
_entity_poly.pdbx_strand_id
1 'polypeptide(L)'
;MSRTGLVPEQMVPQSSPAGPLETAVEKVLVDVRPSNLADPLAGVQQAEESLRDALRRTDAGSDPALAEAVACAKAACEHLRYCELQEARLLLVAARGQLVRSHAGRT
;
A
#
# COMPACT_ATOMS: atom_id res chain seq x y z
N MET A 1 -1.70 -36.00 -36.77
CA MET A 1 -1.77 -34.53 -36.80
C MET A 1 -2.39 -34.10 -35.46
N SER A 2 -1.60 -34.01 -34.39
CA SER A 2 -0.93 -32.77 -33.92
C SER A 2 -1.98 -31.70 -33.57
N ARG A 3 -2.15 -31.19 -32.35
CA ARG A 3 -1.20 -30.87 -31.27
C ARG A 3 -1.97 -30.69 -29.95
N THR A 4 -1.43 -31.25 -28.88
CA THR A 4 -1.71 -30.90 -27.48
C THR A 4 -1.40 -29.42 -27.26
N GLY A 5 -2.41 -28.60 -27.01
CA GLY A 5 -2.24 -27.23 -26.56
C GLY A 5 -2.08 -27.20 -25.05
N LEU A 6 -0.82 -27.16 -24.59
CA LEU A 6 -0.50 -26.85 -23.20
C LEU A 6 -1.05 -25.46 -22.87
N VAL A 7 -1.99 -25.41 -21.94
CA VAL A 7 -2.41 -24.16 -21.30
C VAL A 7 -1.22 -23.69 -20.46
N PRO A 8 -0.74 -22.44 -20.59
CA PRO A 8 0.32 -21.94 -19.73
C PRO A 8 -0.16 -22.00 -18.29
N GLU A 9 0.58 -22.72 -17.45
CA GLU A 9 0.48 -22.61 -16.00
C GLU A 9 0.44 -21.13 -15.64
N GLN A 10 -0.68 -20.70 -15.07
CA GLN A 10 -0.80 -19.39 -14.47
C GLN A 10 0.29 -19.31 -13.40
N MET A 11 1.34 -18.57 -13.72
CA MET A 11 2.39 -18.21 -12.80
C MET A 11 1.72 -17.49 -11.64
N VAL A 12 1.46 -18.23 -10.57
CA VAL A 12 0.98 -17.69 -9.29
C VAL A 12 1.95 -16.57 -8.97
N PRO A 13 1.52 -15.29 -8.91
CA PRO A 13 2.42 -14.23 -8.53
C PRO A 13 2.94 -14.61 -7.15
N GLN A 14 4.23 -14.92 -7.05
CA GLN A 14 4.87 -15.07 -5.75
C GLN A 14 4.51 -13.78 -5.01
N SER A 15 3.81 -13.91 -3.88
CA SER A 15 3.25 -12.77 -3.16
C SER A 15 4.37 -11.76 -2.96
N SER A 16 4.31 -10.65 -3.71
CA SER A 16 5.32 -9.61 -3.62
C SER A 16 5.42 -9.20 -2.14
N PRO A 17 6.62 -9.06 -1.56
CA PRO A 17 6.77 -8.60 -0.18
C PRO A 17 6.08 -7.24 0.05
N ALA A 18 5.82 -6.48 -1.02
CA ALA A 18 5.08 -5.22 -1.00
C ALA A 18 3.54 -5.37 -1.11
N GLY A 19 3.02 -6.53 -1.51
CA GLY A 19 1.59 -6.73 -1.80
C GLY A 19 0.64 -6.38 -0.64
N PRO A 20 0.94 -6.78 0.62
CA PRO A 20 0.15 -6.36 1.77
C PRO A 20 0.15 -4.84 1.99
N LEU A 21 1.30 -4.18 1.77
CA LEU A 21 1.43 -2.72 1.92
C LEU A 21 0.69 -1.98 0.80
N GLU A 22 0.80 -2.45 -0.45
CA GLU A 22 0.06 -1.92 -1.60
C GLU A 22 -1.45 -1.92 -1.35
N THR A 23 -1.97 -3.07 -0.92
CA THR A 23 -3.41 -3.21 -0.62
C THR A 23 -3.84 -2.29 0.52
N ALA A 24 -3.05 -2.18 1.58
CA ALA A 24 -3.35 -1.32 2.71
C ALA A 24 -3.31 0.17 2.33
N VAL A 25 -2.31 0.62 1.57
CA VAL A 25 -2.20 2.00 1.11
C VAL A 25 -3.40 2.41 0.27
N GLU A 26 -3.83 1.57 -0.68
CA GLU A 26 -5.01 1.89 -1.51
C GLU A 26 -6.29 1.94 -0.69
N LYS A 27 -6.48 1.00 0.24
CA LYS A 27 -7.64 0.99 1.14
C LYS A 27 -7.69 2.27 1.99
N VAL A 28 -6.58 2.63 2.63
CA VAL A 28 -6.51 3.81 3.49
C VAL A 28 -6.75 5.09 2.67
N LEU A 29 -6.22 5.19 1.45
CA LEU A 29 -6.49 6.32 0.55
C LEU A 29 -7.97 6.50 0.20
N VAL A 30 -8.76 5.42 0.23
CA VAL A 30 -10.22 5.47 0.07
C VAL A 30 -10.88 5.93 1.37
N ASP A 31 -10.46 5.36 2.50
CA ASP A 31 -11.02 5.65 3.82
C ASP A 31 -10.82 7.11 4.25
N VAL A 32 -9.67 7.73 3.92
CA VAL A 32 -9.35 9.13 4.27
C VAL A 32 -9.77 10.16 3.22
N ARG A 33 -10.73 9.82 2.35
CA ARG A 33 -11.21 10.76 1.33
C ARG A 33 -11.93 11.95 1.99
N PRO A 34 -11.69 13.19 1.52
CA PRO A 34 -12.33 14.40 2.05
C PRO A 34 -13.86 14.44 1.97
N SER A 35 -14.50 13.48 1.30
CA SER A 35 -15.91 13.53 0.90
C SER A 35 -16.87 12.81 1.85
N ASN A 36 -16.40 12.29 3.00
CA ASN A 36 -17.32 11.67 3.96
C ASN A 36 -18.06 12.75 4.76
N LEU A 37 -19.14 13.28 4.16
CA LEU A 37 -19.92 14.41 4.70
C LEU A 37 -20.61 14.10 6.05
N ALA A 38 -20.74 12.83 6.42
CA ALA A 38 -21.40 12.40 7.65
C ALA A 38 -20.46 12.44 8.87
N ASP A 39 -19.21 12.00 8.70
CA ASP A 39 -18.16 12.03 9.72
C ASP A 39 -16.79 11.88 9.03
N PRO A 40 -15.98 12.94 8.94
CA PRO A 40 -14.67 12.88 8.29
C PRO A 40 -13.63 12.07 9.09
N LEU A 41 -13.89 11.76 10.36
CA LEU A 41 -12.99 10.98 11.22
C LEU A 41 -13.42 9.51 11.33
N ALA A 42 -14.61 9.17 10.85
CA ALA A 42 -15.08 7.80 10.83
C ALA A 42 -14.11 6.90 10.08
N GLY A 43 -13.60 5.87 10.76
CA GLY A 43 -12.70 4.88 10.16
C GLY A 43 -11.22 5.27 10.17
N VAL A 44 -10.83 6.47 10.60
CA VAL A 44 -9.41 6.89 10.67
C VAL A 44 -8.58 5.96 11.56
N GLN A 45 -9.12 5.58 12.72
CA GLN A 45 -8.46 4.63 13.62
C GLN A 45 -8.28 3.24 12.98
N GLN A 46 -9.32 2.75 12.29
CA GLN A 46 -9.24 1.46 11.59
C GLN A 46 -8.25 1.51 10.42
N ALA A 47 -8.19 2.65 9.72
CA ALA A 47 -7.27 2.88 8.62
C ALA A 47 -5.82 2.93 9.13
N GLU A 48 -5.58 3.63 10.24
CA GLU A 48 -4.30 3.67 10.95
C GLU A 48 -3.84 2.26 11.38
N GLU A 49 -4.71 1.49 12.04
CA GLU A 49 -4.41 0.14 12.48
C GLU A 49 -4.10 -0.80 11.29
N SER A 50 -4.91 -0.72 10.24
CA SER A 50 -4.71 -1.53 9.03
C SER A 50 -3.36 -1.22 8.36
N LEU A 51 -2.99 0.06 8.29
CA LEU A 51 -1.70 0.49 7.72
C LEU A 51 -0.52 0.00 8.58
N ARG A 52 -0.64 0.15 9.90
CA ARG A 52 0.36 -0.30 10.87
C ARG A 52 0.60 -1.81 10.78
N ASP A 53 -0.46 -2.59 10.64
CA ASP A 53 -0.35 -4.04 10.50
C ASP A 53 0.32 -4.46 9.20
N ALA A 54 0.03 -3.78 8.09
CA ALA A 54 0.73 -4.02 6.83
C ALA A 54 2.23 -3.67 6.94
N LEU A 55 2.56 -2.54 7.59
CA LEU A 55 3.94 -2.11 7.83
C LEU A 55 4.74 -3.14 8.65
N ARG A 56 4.13 -3.77 9.66
CA ARG A 56 4.78 -4.82 10.46
C ARG A 56 5.16 -6.06 9.66
N ARG A 57 4.42 -6.34 8.58
CA ARG A 57 4.59 -7.52 7.72
C ARG A 57 5.45 -7.24 6.49
N THR A 58 5.80 -5.98 6.26
CA THR A 58 6.56 -5.57 5.07
C THR A 58 8.04 -5.53 5.42
N ASP A 59 8.82 -6.37 4.75
CA ASP A 59 10.28 -6.26 4.73
C ASP A 59 10.71 -5.57 3.44
N ALA A 60 11.36 -4.42 3.57
CA ALA A 60 11.86 -3.66 2.43
C ALA A 60 13.12 -4.28 1.80
N GLY A 61 13.86 -5.10 2.56
CA GLY A 61 15.12 -5.69 2.11
C GLY A 61 16.07 -4.63 1.53
N SER A 62 16.62 -4.92 0.35
CA SER A 62 17.51 -4.01 -0.39
C SER A 62 16.82 -3.17 -1.47
N ASP A 63 15.49 -3.17 -1.54
CA ASP A 63 14.74 -2.37 -2.52
C ASP A 63 14.59 -0.91 -2.02
N PRO A 64 15.30 0.07 -2.63
CA PRO A 64 15.28 1.44 -2.15
C PRO A 64 13.91 2.10 -2.35
N ALA A 65 13.18 1.76 -3.41
CA ALA A 65 11.85 2.31 -3.64
C ALA A 65 10.86 1.75 -2.60
N LEU A 66 10.94 0.47 -2.26
CA LEU A 66 10.14 -0.11 -1.19
C LEU A 66 10.49 0.48 0.18
N ALA A 67 11.76 0.76 0.46
CA ALA A 67 12.18 1.43 1.68
C ALA A 67 11.59 2.85 1.80
N GLU A 68 11.58 3.62 0.71
CA GLU A 68 10.93 4.93 0.66
C GLU A 68 9.41 4.82 0.82
N ALA A 69 8.77 3.83 0.20
CA ALA A 69 7.34 3.56 0.39
C ALA A 69 6.99 3.30 1.86
N VAL A 70 7.78 2.45 2.53
CA VAL A 70 7.64 2.13 3.96
C VAL A 70 7.84 3.38 4.82
N ALA A 71 8.83 4.22 4.51
CA ALA A 71 9.06 5.47 5.25
C ALA A 71 7.86 6.43 5.13
N CYS A 72 7.35 6.64 3.91
CA CYS A 72 6.16 7.46 3.68
C CYS A 72 4.93 6.89 4.40
N ALA A 73 4.70 5.58 4.34
CA ALA A 73 3.57 4.94 5.00
C ALA A 73 3.67 5.00 6.54
N LYS A 74 4.88 4.88 7.12
CA LYS A 74 5.11 5.11 8.56
C LYS A 74 4.76 6.53 8.98
N ALA A 75 5.24 7.53 8.23
CA ALA A 75 4.92 8.92 8.49
C ALA A 75 3.40 9.18 8.36
N ALA A 76 2.75 8.62 7.34
CA ALA A 76 1.31 8.71 7.19
C ALA A 76 0.57 8.14 8.41
N CYS A 77 1.04 7.00 8.94
CA CYS A 77 0.47 6.39 10.14
C CYS A 77 0.50 7.33 11.36
N GLU A 78 1.56 8.12 11.54
CA GLU A 78 1.62 9.13 12.61
C GLU A 78 0.60 10.25 12.36
N HIS A 79 0.50 10.77 11.13
CA HIS A 79 -0.50 11.80 10.82
C HIS A 79 -1.95 11.31 11.00
N LEU A 80 -2.25 10.06 10.65
CA LEU A 80 -3.57 9.46 10.92
C LEU A 80 -3.90 9.44 12.41
N ARG A 81 -2.91 9.12 13.26
CA ARG A 81 -3.07 9.11 14.73
C ARG A 81 -3.46 10.48 15.28
N TYR A 82 -3.00 11.56 14.65
CA TYR A 82 -3.33 12.94 15.02
C TYR A 82 -4.46 13.55 14.18
N CYS A 83 -5.16 12.74 13.36
CA CYS A 83 -6.25 13.19 12.48
C CYS A 83 -5.82 14.25 11.45
N GLU A 84 -4.54 14.30 11.09
CA GLU A 84 -3.95 15.17 10.08
C GLU A 84 -4.14 14.54 8.68
N LEU A 85 -5.41 14.49 8.23
CA LEU A 85 -5.82 13.68 7.07
C LEU A 85 -5.19 14.14 5.75
N GLN A 86 -4.92 15.44 5.60
CA GLN A 86 -4.35 15.98 4.38
C GLN A 86 -2.87 15.56 4.24
N GLU A 87 -2.12 15.66 5.32
CA GLU A 87 -0.72 15.26 5.44
C GLU A 87 -0.59 13.74 5.27
N ALA A 88 -1.44 12.96 5.96
CA ALA A 88 -1.49 11.52 5.81
C ALA A 88 -1.73 11.12 4.35
N ARG A 89 -2.70 11.76 3.68
CA ARG A 89 -3.01 11.48 2.27
C ARG A 89 -1.87 11.83 1.33
N LEU A 90 -1.19 12.96 1.54
CA LEU A 90 -0.02 13.34 0.74
C LEU A 90 1.06 12.24 0.80
N LEU A 91 1.36 11.77 2.00
CA LEU A 91 2.36 10.73 2.23
C LEU A 91 1.92 9.37 1.67
N LEU A 92 0.64 9.01 1.75
CA LEU A 92 0.10 7.78 1.14
C LEU A 92 0.17 7.81 -0.39
N VAL A 93 -0.08 8.96 -1.01
CA VAL A 93 0.09 9.13 -2.47
C VAL A 93 1.57 8.97 -2.86
N ALA A 94 2.49 9.54 -2.07
CA ALA A 94 3.92 9.35 -2.27
C ALA A 94 4.33 7.87 -2.12
N ALA A 95 3.85 7.20 -1.06
CA ALA A 95 4.08 5.78 -0.82
C ALA A 95 3.61 4.93 -2.02
N ARG A 96 2.40 5.18 -2.53
CA ARG A 96 1.88 4.51 -3.72
C ARG A 96 2.79 4.67 -4.94
N GLY A 97 3.27 5.89 -5.19
CA GLY A 97 4.20 6.15 -6.29
C GLY A 97 5.51 5.34 -6.16
N GLN A 98 6.00 5.17 -4.94
CA GLN A 98 7.17 4.33 -4.67
C GLN A 98 6.91 2.84 -4.83
N LEU A 99 5.74 2.36 -4.43
CA LEU A 99 5.35 0.95 -4.61
C LEU A 99 5.28 0.58 -6.10
N VAL A 100 4.73 1.47 -6.95
CA VAL A 100 4.74 1.29 -8.40
C VAL A 100 6.18 1.23 -8.95
N ARG A 101 7.09 2.08 -8.45
CA ARG A 101 8.51 2.04 -8.84
C ARG A 101 9.22 0.75 -8.41
N SER A 102 9.00 0.31 -7.18
CA SER A 102 9.48 -0.98 -6.65
C SER A 102 8.99 -2.14 -7.51
N HIS A 103 7.72 -2.12 -7.92
CA HIS A 103 7.18 -3.13 -8.83
C HIS A 103 7.86 -3.12 -10.21
N ALA A 104 7.99 -1.95 -10.82
CA ALA A 104 8.62 -1.80 -12.14
C ALA A 104 10.11 -2.16 -12.16
N GLY A 105 10.83 -1.98 -11.05
CA GLY A 105 12.24 -2.39 -10.94
C GLY A 105 12.45 -3.91 -10.82
N ARG A 106 11.37 -4.69 -10.62
CA ARG A 106 11.42 -6.16 -10.50
C ARG A 106 10.97 -6.89 -11.77
N THR A 107 10.33 -6.19 -12.72
CA THR A 107 9.85 -6.72 -14.02
C THR A 107 10.85 -6.48 -15.13
#